data_AF-A0A350G0B6-F1
#
_entry.id   AF-A0A350G0B6-F1
#
_cell.length_a   1.000
_cell.length_b   1.000
_cell.length_c   1.000
_cell.angle_alpha   90.00
_cell.angle_beta   90.00
_cell.angle_gamma   90.00
#
_symmetry.space_group_name_H-M   'P 1'
#
loop_
_entity.id
_entity.type
_entity.pdbx_description
1 polymer ?
#
loop_
_entity_poly.entity_id
_entity_poly.type
_entity_poly.pdbx_seq_one_letter_code
_entity_poly.pdbx_strand_id
1 'polypeptide(L)'
;FPLITTVVSEKYGFYHVGLFLIDESNEYAVLIAANSDGGKRMLERKHRLRVGEEGIVGNVTAHGEPRIALDVGEDAVFFNNPDLPDTHSEMAL
;
A
#
# COMPACT_ATOMS: atom_id res chain seq x y z
N PHE A 1 -6.65 5.34 -13.74
CA PHE A 1 -5.76 4.92 -12.64
C PHE A 1 -5.09 3.55 -12.83
N PRO A 2 -5.74 2.49 -13.34
CA PRO A 2 -5.13 1.15 -13.41
C PRO A 2 -3.81 1.08 -14.19
N LEU A 3 -3.69 1.90 -15.25
CA LEU A 3 -2.49 1.92 -16.08
C LEU A 3 -1.22 2.31 -15.30
N ILE A 4 -1.32 3.22 -14.32
CA ILE A 4 -0.14 3.67 -13.57
C ILE A 4 0.43 2.52 -12.74
N THR A 5 -0.42 1.82 -11.99
CA THR A 5 0.02 0.70 -11.15
C THR A 5 0.61 -0.44 -11.98
N THR A 6 0.05 -0.70 -13.18
CA THR A 6 0.60 -1.69 -14.12
C THR A 6 1.96 -1.27 -14.67
N VAL A 7 2.10 -0.04 -15.18
CA VAL A 7 3.37 0.43 -15.77
C VAL A 7 4.49 0.46 -14.72
N VAL A 8 4.20 0.89 -13.50
CA VAL A 8 5.18 0.88 -12.39
C VAL A 8 5.60 -0.56 -12.07
N SER A 9 4.64 -1.49 -11.96
CA SER A 9 4.95 -2.90 -11.75
C SER A 9 5.82 -3.48 -12.85
N GLU A 10 5.46 -3.28 -14.13
CA GLU A 10 6.19 -3.82 -15.28
C GLU A 10 7.60 -3.23 -15.41
N LYS A 11 7.78 -1.92 -15.14
CA LYS A 11 9.08 -1.27 -15.28
C LYS A 11 10.07 -1.62 -14.18
N TYR A 12 9.59 -1.87 -12.96
CA TYR A 12 10.45 -2.05 -11.79
C TYR A 12 10.39 -3.47 -11.21
N GLY A 13 9.55 -4.35 -11.76
CA GLY A 13 9.43 -5.74 -11.32
C GLY A 13 8.73 -5.88 -9.96
N PHE A 14 7.92 -4.91 -9.55
CA PHE A 14 7.21 -4.98 -8.27
C PHE A 14 6.05 -5.97 -8.34
N TYR A 15 6.04 -6.92 -7.40
CA TYR A 15 4.97 -7.88 -7.17
C TYR A 15 3.60 -7.20 -7.00
N HIS A 16 3.55 -6.13 -6.21
CA HIS A 16 2.35 -5.36 -5.95
C HIS A 16 2.65 -3.86 -6.01
N VAL A 17 1.73 -3.10 -6.59
CA VAL A 17 1.69 -1.64 -6.59
C VAL A 17 0.26 -1.21 -6.31
N GLY A 18 0.06 -0.44 -5.25
CA GLY A 18 -1.20 0.20 -4.88
C GLY A 18 -1.10 1.72 -5.00
N LEU A 19 -2.19 2.36 -5.44
CA LEU A 19 -2.33 3.81 -5.43
C LEU A 19 -3.41 4.20 -4.43
N PHE A 20 -3.04 5.03 -3.46
CA PHE A 20 -3.94 5.54 -2.44
C PHE A 20 -4.22 7.03 -2.67
N LEU A 21 -5.44 7.46 -2.37
CA LEU A 21 -5.80 8.87 -2.24
C LEU A 21 -6.34 9.14 -0.84
N ILE A 22 -5.95 10.28 -0.28
CA ILE A 22 -6.52 10.75 0.99
C ILE A 22 -7.95 11.22 0.73
N ASP A 23 -8.87 10.84 1.61
CA ASP A 23 -10.26 11.28 1.54
C ASP A 23 -10.46 12.76 1.89
N GLU A 24 -11.65 13.30 1.63
CA GLU A 24 -11.94 14.72 1.84
C GLU A 24 -11.82 15.16 3.31
N SER A 25 -12.00 14.22 4.25
CA SER A 25 -11.85 14.43 5.69
C SER A 25 -10.40 14.37 6.18
N ASN A 26 -9.44 13.97 5.33
CA ASN A 26 -8.06 13.65 5.72
C ASN A 26 -7.96 12.56 6.80
N GLU A 27 -8.92 11.63 6.86
CA GLU A 27 -8.98 10.57 7.88
C GLU A 27 -8.42 9.26 7.33
N TYR A 28 -8.68 8.96 6.06
CA TYR A 28 -8.31 7.69 5.44
C TYR A 28 -7.50 7.87 4.16
N ALA A 29 -6.48 7.01 4.01
CA ALA A 29 -5.86 6.70 2.73
C ALA A 29 -6.66 5.55 2.07
N VAL A 30 -7.34 5.85 0.96
CA VAL A 30 -8.24 4.91 0.26
C VAL A 30 -7.54 4.34 -0.97
N LEU A 31 -7.51 3.01 -1.09
CA LEU A 31 -6.93 2.34 -2.27
C LEU A 31 -7.84 2.57 -3.48
N ILE A 32 -7.31 3.18 -4.54
CA ILE A 32 -8.06 3.50 -5.77
C ILE A 32 -7.60 2.75 -7.02
N ALA A 33 -6.39 2.18 -7.00
CA ALA A 33 -5.91 1.32 -8.06
C ALA A 33 -4.87 0.33 -7.53
N ALA A 34 -4.80 -0.85 -8.16
CA ALA A 34 -3.77 -1.84 -7.90
C ALA A 34 -3.55 -2.73 -9.15
N ASN A 35 -2.35 -3.30 -9.31
CA ASN A 35 -2.00 -4.19 -10.43
C ASN A 35 -2.27 -5.67 -10.14
N SER A 36 -1.95 -6.14 -8.93
CA SER A 36 -1.94 -7.55 -8.54
C SER A 36 -3.33 -8.09 -8.23
N ASP A 37 -3.50 -9.42 -8.24
CA ASP A 37 -4.77 -10.05 -7.84
C ASP A 37 -5.13 -9.82 -6.36
N GLY A 38 -4.14 -9.75 -5.47
CA GLY A 38 -4.35 -9.34 -4.07
C GLY A 38 -4.91 -7.93 -3.97
N GLY A 39 -4.29 -6.99 -4.66
CA GLY A 39 -4.76 -5.61 -4.79
C GLY A 39 -6.17 -5.49 -5.38
N LYS A 40 -6.56 -6.35 -6.33
CA LYS A 40 -7.94 -6.38 -6.86
C LYS A 40 -8.95 -6.76 -5.77
N ARG A 41 -8.66 -7.78 -4.96
CA ARG A 41 -9.50 -8.13 -3.79
C ARG A 41 -9.57 -6.99 -2.79
N MET A 42 -8.44 -6.30 -2.54
CA MET A 42 -8.40 -5.12 -1.69
C MET A 42 -9.30 -3.98 -2.22
N LEU A 43 -9.30 -3.75 -3.54
CA LEU A 43 -10.19 -2.77 -4.18
C LEU A 43 -11.68 -3.14 -4.02
N GLU A 44 -12.03 -4.41 -4.25
CA GLU A 44 -13.41 -4.90 -4.13
C GLU A 44 -13.98 -4.70 -2.72
N ARG A 45 -13.16 -4.87 -1.69
CA ARG A 45 -13.54 -4.60 -0.29
C ARG A 45 -13.38 -3.14 0.16
N LYS A 46 -13.07 -2.22 -0.77
CA LYS A 46 -12.83 -0.79 -0.50
C LYS A 46 -11.77 -0.56 0.58
N HIS A 47 -10.64 -1.25 0.44
CA HIS A 47 -9.55 -1.17 1.39
C HIS A 47 -9.10 0.29 1.62
N ARG A 48 -8.95 0.64 2.89
CA ARG A 48 -8.51 1.95 3.35
C ARG A 48 -7.75 1.78 4.66
N LEU A 49 -6.84 2.72 4.92
CA LEU A 49 -6.00 2.75 6.11
C LEU A 49 -6.15 4.11 6.78
N ARG A 50 -6.16 4.16 8.11
CA ARG A 50 -6.19 5.44 8.84
C ARG A 50 -4.87 6.19 8.66
N VAL A 51 -4.98 7.48 8.36
CA VAL A 51 -3.82 8.37 8.25
C VAL A 51 -3.13 8.44 9.62
N GLY A 52 -1.82 8.20 9.65
CA GLY A 52 -0.96 8.30 10.83
C GLY A 52 -0.98 7.11 11.79
N GLU A 53 -1.89 6.13 11.62
CA GLU A 53 -2.08 5.05 12.58
C GLU A 53 -1.69 3.66 12.05
N GLU A 54 -1.83 3.42 10.74
CA GLU A 54 -1.76 2.06 10.19
C GLU A 54 -0.61 1.90 9.18
N GLY A 55 0.43 1.18 9.58
CA GLY A 55 1.51 0.73 8.68
C GLY A 55 2.28 1.87 8.00
N ILE A 56 3.04 1.54 6.96
CA ILE A 56 3.88 2.52 6.25
C ILE A 56 3.00 3.52 5.49
N VAL A 57 1.93 3.06 4.83
CA VAL A 57 0.99 3.93 4.11
C VAL A 57 0.35 4.97 5.03
N GLY A 58 -0.15 4.56 6.21
CA GLY A 58 -0.69 5.49 7.20
C GLY A 58 0.36 6.51 7.65
N ASN A 59 1.58 6.08 7.92
CA ASN A 59 2.64 7.01 8.33
C ASN A 59 3.03 8.00 7.23
N VAL A 60 3.21 7.54 5.98
CA VAL A 60 3.60 8.42 4.87
C VAL A 60 2.49 9.40 4.52
N THR A 61 1.24 8.98 4.56
CA THR A 61 0.08 9.86 4.31
C THR A 61 -0.07 10.96 5.37
N ALA A 62 0.43 10.74 6.60
CA ALA A 62 0.43 11.76 7.66
C ALA A 62 1.59 12.75 7.55
N HIS A 63 2.78 12.30 7.14
CA HIS A 63 4.01 13.11 7.22
C HIS A 63 4.53 13.61 5.87
N GLY A 64 4.11 12.99 4.76
CA GLY A 64 4.64 13.28 3.42
C GLY A 64 6.09 12.86 3.21
N GLU A 65 6.61 11.99 4.08
CA GLU A 65 8.00 11.51 4.05
C GLU A 65 8.04 10.07 3.51
N PRO A 66 8.72 9.79 2.39
CA PRO A 66 8.86 8.45 1.85
C PRO A 66 9.49 7.46 2.86
N ARG A 67 9.04 6.20 2.83
CA ARG A 67 9.54 5.15 3.72
C ARG A 67 9.62 3.80 3.04
N ILE A 68 10.62 3.01 3.45
CA ILE A 68 10.85 1.61 3.04
C ILE A 68 10.94 0.76 4.31
N ALA A 69 10.18 -0.34 4.37
CA ALA A 69 10.44 -1.43 5.29
C ALA A 69 11.04 -2.60 4.51
N LEU A 70 12.25 -2.99 4.90
CA LEU A 70 12.92 -4.20 4.45
C LEU A 70 12.57 -5.32 5.44
N ASP A 71 12.33 -6.53 4.94
CA ASP A 71 11.86 -7.75 5.62
C ASP A 71 11.91 -7.80 7.17
N VAL A 72 10.81 -8.28 7.73
CA VAL A 72 10.29 -8.19 9.11
C VAL A 72 11.03 -9.05 10.15
N GLY A 73 12.34 -8.86 10.28
CA GLY A 73 13.10 -9.30 11.45
C GLY A 73 13.01 -8.28 12.60
N GLU A 74 12.12 -8.55 13.57
CA GLU A 74 11.84 -7.83 14.84
C GLU A 74 10.75 -6.74 14.85
N ASP A 75 10.44 -6.05 13.75
CA ASP A 75 9.35 -5.04 13.70
C ASP A 75 8.04 -5.55 13.04
N ALA A 76 7.80 -6.86 13.16
CA ALA A 76 6.78 -7.62 12.42
C ALA A 76 5.33 -7.47 12.93
N VAL A 77 4.90 -6.28 13.38
CA VAL A 77 3.50 -6.10 13.87
C VAL A 77 2.53 -5.79 12.71
N PHE A 78 3.02 -5.35 11.55
CA PHE A 78 2.16 -4.71 10.54
C PHE A 78 1.94 -5.46 9.22
N PHE A 79 2.74 -6.49 8.89
CA PHE A 79 2.60 -7.22 7.61
C PHE A 79 1.94 -8.57 7.77
N ASN A 80 0.62 -8.57 7.95
CA ASN A 80 -0.18 -9.77 7.75
C ASN A 80 -1.40 -9.44 6.89
N ASN A 81 -1.15 -8.98 5.67
CA ASN A 81 -2.21 -8.81 4.69
C ASN A 81 -2.42 -10.16 3.97
N PRO A 82 -3.53 -10.88 4.22
CA PRO A 82 -3.80 -12.16 3.58
C PRO A 82 -3.92 -12.04 2.06
N ASP A 83 -4.14 -10.83 1.54
CA ASP A 83 -4.18 -10.59 0.11
C ASP A 83 -2.79 -10.56 -0.55
N LEU A 84 -1.71 -10.33 0.21
CA LEU A 84 -0.35 -10.12 -0.28
C LEU A 84 0.69 -10.98 0.49
N PRO A 85 0.57 -12.32 0.47
CA PRO A 85 1.35 -13.23 1.32
C PRO A 85 2.86 -13.25 1.01
N ASP A 86 3.26 -12.86 -0.20
CA ASP A 86 4.65 -12.92 -0.67
C ASP A 86 5.40 -11.58 -0.49
N THR A 87 4.87 -10.67 0.34
CA THR A 87 5.48 -9.35 0.59
C THR A 87 6.69 -9.50 1.51
N HIS A 88 7.90 -9.36 0.95
CA HIS A 88 9.16 -9.34 1.70
C HIS A 88 9.65 -7.93 2.07
N SER A 89 9.08 -6.91 1.46
CA SER A 89 9.42 -5.52 1.71
C SER A 89 8.31 -4.63 1.15
N GLU A 90 8.07 -3.49 1.79
CA GLU A 90 7.11 -2.49 1.34
C GLU A 90 7.77 -1.11 1.28
N MET A 91 7.29 -0.29 0.36
CA MET A 91 7.62 1.12 0.29
C MET A 91 6.35 1.93 0.07
N ALA A 92 6.25 3.08 0.75
CA ALA A 92 5.26 4.10 0.43
C ALA A 92 5.96 5.45 0.22
N LEU A 93 5.40 6.26 -0.68
CA LEU A 93 5.93 7.54 -1.14
C LEU A 93 4.94 8.67 -0.87
#